data_AF-A0A3G8LFL7-F1
#
_entry.id   AF-A0A3G8LFL7-F1
#
_cell.length_a   1.000
_cell.length_b   1.000
_cell.length_c   1.000
_cell.angle_alpha   90.00
_cell.angle_beta   90.00
_cell.angle_gamma   90.00
#
_symmetry.space_group_name_H-M   'P 1'
#
loop_
_entity.id
_entity.type
_entity.pdbx_description
1 polymer ?
#
loop_
_entity_poly.entity_id
_entity_poly.type
_entity_poly.pdbx_seq_one_letter_code
_entity_poly.pdbx_strand_id
1 'polypeptide(L)'
;MTQKELDKKRKYVRNAFDEAKKVVARGNMFMLAIGLLLGASFGALVSSLANDVIMSAITRAMNLKVDDFVVWPKFDASGKVVGGIYIGKFLAALIQFSIVSAFIFVGLFTVYLIRNASLYFKAKSEPIEEEKVEQPTLTTEELILAELKKLNENLNQNQPKK
;
A
#
# COMPACT_ATOMS: atom_id res chain seq x y z
N MET A 1 -40.92 -25.04 -14.23
CA MET A 1 -39.50 -25.37 -14.04
C MET A 1 -39.27 -26.76 -14.62
N THR A 2 -38.58 -26.87 -15.76
CA THR A 2 -38.35 -28.14 -16.47
C THR A 2 -37.26 -28.97 -15.78
N GLN A 3 -37.30 -30.31 -15.86
CA GLN A 3 -36.28 -31.22 -15.29
C GLN A 3 -34.84 -30.81 -15.65
N LYS A 4 -34.63 -30.31 -16.87
CA LYS A 4 -33.35 -29.76 -17.34
C LYS A 4 -32.88 -28.53 -16.56
N GLU A 5 -33.78 -27.71 -16.04
CA GLU A 5 -33.44 -26.54 -15.21
C GLU A 5 -33.08 -26.91 -13.77
N LEU A 6 -33.69 -27.98 -13.23
CA LEU A 6 -33.38 -28.52 -11.91
C LEU A 6 -32.00 -29.17 -11.86
N ASP A 7 -31.62 -29.95 -12.87
CA ASP A 7 -30.27 -30.54 -12.96
C ASP A 7 -29.18 -29.47 -13.21
N LYS A 8 -29.50 -28.41 -13.97
CA LYS A 8 -28.61 -27.26 -14.12
C LYS A 8 -28.43 -26.52 -12.79
N LYS A 9 -29.50 -26.39 -11.99
CA LYS A 9 -29.42 -25.88 -10.61
C LYS A 9 -28.70 -26.82 -9.66
N ARG A 10 -28.66 -28.14 -9.89
CA ARG A 10 -27.90 -29.11 -9.09
C ARG A 10 -26.39 -28.90 -9.17
N LYS A 11 -25.90 -28.28 -10.26
CA LYS A 11 -24.51 -27.83 -10.43
C LYS A 11 -24.22 -26.43 -9.85
N TYR A 12 -25.07 -25.91 -8.97
CA TYR A 12 -24.88 -24.59 -8.35
C TYR A 12 -23.49 -24.37 -7.74
N VAL A 13 -22.93 -25.39 -7.07
CA VAL A 13 -21.57 -25.31 -6.49
C VAL A 13 -20.51 -25.09 -7.56
N ARG A 14 -20.60 -25.83 -8.67
CA ARG A 14 -19.64 -25.72 -9.77
C ARG A 14 -19.77 -24.37 -10.49
N ASN A 15 -21.00 -23.90 -10.69
CA ASN A 15 -21.26 -22.60 -11.31
C ASN A 15 -20.75 -21.46 -10.41
N ALA A 16 -20.98 -21.54 -9.10
CA ALA A 16 -20.47 -20.57 -8.13
C ALA A 16 -18.94 -20.54 -8.09
N PHE A 17 -18.28 -21.70 -8.17
CA PHE A 17 -16.82 -21.77 -8.27
C PHE A 17 -16.30 -21.15 -9.57
N ASP A 18 -16.93 -21.42 -10.72
CA ASP A 18 -16.55 -20.86 -12.01
C ASP A 18 -16.74 -19.33 -12.03
N GLU A 19 -17.80 -18.81 -11.39
CA GLU A 19 -18.01 -17.37 -11.19
C GLU A 19 -16.95 -16.76 -10.27
N ALA A 20 -16.65 -17.38 -9.14
CA ALA A 20 -15.59 -16.92 -8.22
C ALA A 20 -14.22 -16.89 -8.91
N LYS A 21 -13.89 -17.93 -9.69
CA LYS A 21 -12.64 -18.00 -10.47
C LYS A 21 -12.57 -16.86 -11.50
N LYS A 22 -13.66 -16.57 -12.22
CA LYS A 22 -13.73 -15.41 -13.13
C LYS A 22 -13.53 -14.10 -12.40
N VAL A 23 -14.08 -13.96 -11.19
CA VAL A 23 -13.92 -12.76 -10.36
C VAL A 23 -12.47 -12.55 -9.92
N VAL A 24 -11.78 -13.60 -9.47
CA VAL A 24 -10.37 -13.55 -9.06
C VAL A 24 -9.44 -13.36 -10.26
N ALA A 25 -9.77 -13.94 -11.41
CA ALA A 25 -9.02 -13.75 -12.65
C ALA A 25 -9.08 -12.30 -13.19
N ARG A 26 -9.99 -11.45 -12.67
CA ARG A 26 -9.90 -10.01 -12.88
C ARG A 26 -8.68 -9.50 -12.12
N GLY A 27 -7.57 -9.29 -12.83
CA GLY A 27 -6.26 -8.96 -12.25
C GLY A 27 -6.25 -7.83 -11.22
N ASN A 28 -7.20 -6.89 -11.27
CA ASN A 28 -7.35 -5.83 -10.26
C ASN A 28 -7.59 -6.38 -8.83
N MET A 29 -8.41 -7.42 -8.66
CA MET A 29 -8.68 -8.01 -7.34
C MET A 29 -7.44 -8.73 -6.79
N PHE A 30 -6.69 -9.39 -7.66
CA PHE A 30 -5.49 -10.12 -7.28
C PHE A 30 -4.38 -9.17 -6.79
N MET A 31 -4.17 -8.03 -7.48
CA MET A 31 -3.24 -6.99 -7.03
C MET A 31 -3.62 -6.40 -5.67
N LEU A 32 -4.91 -6.14 -5.46
CA LEU A 32 -5.43 -5.67 -4.17
C LEU A 32 -5.21 -6.70 -3.05
N ALA A 33 -5.47 -7.98 -3.32
CA ALA A 33 -5.28 -9.06 -2.35
C ALA A 33 -3.80 -9.21 -1.95
N ILE A 34 -2.88 -9.17 -2.92
CA ILE A 34 -1.44 -9.20 -2.67
C ILE A 34 -1.01 -8.00 -1.83
N GLY A 35 -1.45 -6.79 -2.19
CA GLY A 35 -1.12 -5.57 -1.45
C GLY A 35 -1.56 -5.62 0.00
N LEU A 36 -2.78 -6.10 0.26
CA LEU A 36 -3.31 -6.27 1.62
C LEU A 36 -2.53 -7.32 2.42
N LEU A 37 -2.24 -8.49 1.82
CA LEU A 37 -1.57 -9.59 2.50
C LEU A 37 -0.11 -9.25 2.85
N LEU A 38 0.60 -8.61 1.90
CA LEU A 38 1.94 -8.10 2.12
C LEU A 38 1.95 -6.99 3.16
N GLY A 39 1.00 -6.05 3.10
CA GLY A 39 0.87 -4.97 4.08
C GLY A 39 0.64 -5.50 5.50
N ALA A 40 -0.27 -6.46 5.66
CA ALA A 40 -0.57 -7.09 6.96
C ALA A 40 0.65 -7.85 7.52
N SER A 41 1.32 -8.64 6.68
CA SER A 41 2.49 -9.43 7.08
C SER A 41 3.69 -8.54 7.42
N PHE A 42 3.92 -7.50 6.63
CA PHE A 42 4.97 -6.52 6.88
C PHE A 42 4.72 -5.72 8.16
N GLY A 43 3.48 -5.27 8.38
CA GLY A 43 3.10 -4.60 9.63
C GLY A 43 3.33 -5.47 10.86
N ALA A 44 2.99 -6.77 10.78
CA ALA A 44 3.27 -7.72 11.86
C ALA A 44 4.78 -7.90 12.11
N LEU A 45 5.59 -7.98 11.05
CA LEU A 45 7.06 -8.07 11.15
C LEU A 45 7.65 -6.85 11.88
N VAL A 46 7.29 -5.64 11.45
CA VAL A 46 7.79 -4.40 12.06
C VAL A 46 7.30 -4.27 13.51
N SER A 47 6.05 -4.67 13.78
CA SER A 47 5.50 -4.68 15.14
C SER A 47 6.24 -5.63 16.07
N SER A 48 6.56 -6.85 15.62
CA SER A 48 7.35 -7.81 16.40
C SER A 48 8.76 -7.29 16.68
N LEU A 49 9.43 -6.68 15.69
CA LEU A 49 10.73 -6.06 15.92
C LEU A 49 10.67 -4.95 16.98
N ALA A 50 9.65 -4.08 16.90
CA ALA A 50 9.48 -3.00 17.87
C ALA A 50 9.16 -3.52 19.28
N ASN A 51 8.26 -4.51 19.39
CA ASN A 51 7.81 -5.06 20.67
C ASN A 51 8.84 -5.98 21.30
N ASP A 52 9.25 -7.00 20.57
CA ASP A 52 9.95 -8.13 21.15
C ASP A 52 11.45 -7.85 21.29
N VAL A 53 12.00 -7.00 20.42
CA VAL A 53 13.43 -6.67 20.41
C VAL A 53 13.67 -5.29 21.03
N ILE A 54 13.07 -4.24 20.48
CA ILE A 54 13.42 -2.87 20.87
C ILE A 54 12.84 -2.54 22.24
N MET A 55 11.55 -2.80 22.48
CA MET A 55 10.96 -2.54 23.78
C MET A 55 11.62 -3.39 24.87
N SER A 56 11.88 -4.68 24.60
CA SER A 56 12.63 -5.55 25.53
C SER A 56 14.04 -5.02 25.84
N ALA A 57 14.75 -4.46 24.85
CA ALA A 57 16.05 -3.84 25.07
C ALA A 57 15.95 -2.56 25.91
N ILE A 58 14.94 -1.72 25.65
CA ILE A 58 14.68 -0.48 26.38
C ILE A 58 14.29 -0.76 27.83
N THR A 59 13.36 -1.68 28.07
CA THR A 59 12.90 -2.03 29.43
C THR A 59 14.02 -2.64 30.25
N ARG A 60 14.88 -3.45 29.64
CA ARG A 60 16.10 -3.98 30.27
C ARG A 60 17.13 -2.90 30.57
N ALA A 61 17.36 -1.96 29.64
CA ALA A 61 18.35 -0.90 29.80
C ALA A 61 17.94 0.14 30.85
N MET A 62 16.65 0.50 30.90
CA MET A 62 16.14 1.49 31.85
C MET A 62 15.69 0.88 33.19
N ASN A 63 15.73 -0.45 33.32
CA ASN A 63 15.22 -1.19 34.49
C ASN A 63 13.77 -0.82 34.86
N LEU A 64 12.99 -0.35 33.88
CA LEU A 64 11.63 0.14 34.05
C LEU A 64 10.65 -1.01 33.80
N LYS A 65 9.92 -1.40 34.86
CA LYS A 65 8.71 -2.21 34.72
C LYS A 65 7.55 -1.29 34.38
N VAL A 66 7.44 -0.95 33.09
CA VAL A 66 6.38 -0.05 32.61
C VAL A 66 4.98 -0.61 32.89
N ASP A 67 4.86 -1.95 32.99
CA ASP A 67 3.61 -2.63 33.35
C ASP A 67 3.11 -2.37 34.79
N ASP A 68 3.98 -1.94 35.71
CA ASP A 68 3.63 -1.71 37.11
C ASP A 68 3.07 -0.31 37.38
N PHE A 69 3.09 0.60 36.39
CA PHE A 69 2.59 1.96 36.56
C PHE A 69 1.05 2.01 36.42
N VAL A 70 0.38 1.77 37.55
CA VAL A 70 -1.09 1.81 37.67
C VAL A 70 -1.52 3.04 38.47
N VAL A 71 -2.38 3.86 37.88
CA VAL A 71 -3.04 4.99 38.53
C VAL A 71 -4.40 4.51 39.05
N TRP A 72 -4.68 4.76 40.34
CA TRP A 72 -5.89 4.28 41.05
C TRP A 72 -6.04 2.74 41.05
N PRO A 73 -5.06 2.00 41.60
CA PRO A 73 -5.16 0.55 41.71
C PRO A 73 -6.30 0.14 42.65
N LYS A 74 -7.20 -0.69 42.13
CA LYS A 74 -8.17 -1.47 42.90
C LYS A 74 -7.50 -2.78 43.29
N PHE A 75 -7.46 -3.06 44.58
CA PHE A 75 -6.93 -4.31 45.12
C PHE A 75 -8.07 -5.25 45.50
N ASP A 76 -7.86 -6.56 45.35
CA ASP A 76 -8.75 -7.58 45.91
C ASP A 76 -8.47 -7.77 47.41
N ALA A 77 -9.26 -8.62 48.06
CA ALA A 77 -9.05 -9.01 49.45
C ALA A 77 -7.71 -9.71 49.72
N SER A 78 -6.98 -10.11 48.67
CA SER A 78 -5.66 -10.74 48.72
C SER A 78 -4.51 -9.74 48.51
N GLY A 79 -4.82 -8.44 48.34
CA GLY A 79 -3.83 -7.39 48.08
C GLY A 79 -3.32 -7.39 46.63
N LYS A 80 -3.96 -8.11 45.71
CA LYS A 80 -3.59 -8.15 44.28
C LYS A 80 -4.34 -7.07 43.53
N VAL A 81 -3.65 -6.34 42.64
CA VAL A 81 -4.29 -5.35 41.76
C VAL A 81 -5.25 -6.07 40.80
N VAL A 82 -6.56 -5.85 40.96
CA VAL A 82 -7.64 -6.40 40.11
C VAL A 82 -8.18 -5.39 39.11
N GLY A 83 -7.77 -4.13 39.19
CA GLY A 83 -8.16 -3.08 38.25
C GLY A 83 -7.47 -1.76 38.51
N GLY A 84 -7.50 -0.84 37.55
CA GLY A 84 -6.88 0.48 37.62
C GLY A 84 -6.61 1.05 36.23
N ILE A 85 -6.18 2.31 36.16
CA ILE A 85 -5.79 2.95 34.89
C ILE A 85 -4.31 2.61 34.63
N TYR A 86 -4.07 1.72 33.67
CA TYR A 86 -2.73 1.28 33.27
C TYR A 86 -2.05 2.33 32.36
N ILE A 87 -1.65 3.47 32.93
CA ILE A 87 -0.98 4.53 32.19
C ILE A 87 0.36 4.05 31.61
N GLY A 88 1.03 3.11 32.30
CA GLY A 88 2.28 2.52 31.83
C GLY A 88 2.12 1.75 30.52
N LYS A 89 1.04 0.98 30.37
CA LYS A 89 0.75 0.26 29.11
C LYS A 89 0.46 1.21 27.95
N PHE A 90 -0.25 2.31 28.23
CA PHE A 90 -0.50 3.33 27.22
C PHE A 90 0.80 4.03 26.77
N LEU A 91 1.66 4.38 27.71
CA LEU A 91 2.95 5.03 27.40
C LEU A 91 3.88 4.08 26.63
N ALA A 92 3.92 2.80 26.99
CA ALA A 92 4.65 1.77 26.25
C ALA A 92 4.13 1.66 24.80
N ALA A 93 2.80 1.63 24.61
CA ALA A 93 2.19 1.60 23.28
C ALA A 93 2.50 2.87 22.46
N LEU A 94 2.57 4.05 23.09
CA LEU A 94 2.94 5.30 22.43
C LEU A 94 4.40 5.28 21.96
N ILE A 95 5.31 4.82 22.83
CA ILE A 95 6.73 4.65 22.49
C ILE A 95 6.88 3.64 21.33
N GLN A 96 6.19 2.50 21.43
CA GLN A 96 6.16 1.49 20.38
C GLN A 96 5.67 2.07 19.04
N PHE A 97 4.55 2.82 19.05
CA PHE A 97 4.03 3.46 17.85
C PHE A 97 5.05 4.42 17.22
N SER A 98 5.75 5.21 18.05
CA SER A 98 6.80 6.12 17.58
C SER A 98 7.96 5.36 16.92
N ILE A 99 8.40 4.24 17.52
CA ILE A 99 9.45 3.38 16.96
C ILE A 99 9.02 2.77 15.63
N VAL A 100 7.84 2.14 15.57
CA VAL A 100 7.31 1.52 14.33
C VAL A 100 7.21 2.56 13.21
N SER A 101 6.69 3.75 13.53
CA SER A 101 6.59 4.87 12.58
C SER A 101 7.97 5.28 12.05
N ALA A 102 8.98 5.39 12.94
CA ALA A 102 10.35 5.71 12.54
C ALA A 102 10.95 4.65 11.60
N PHE A 103 10.71 3.36 11.85
CA PHE A 103 11.18 2.28 10.97
C PHE A 103 10.53 2.34 9.58
N ILE A 104 9.22 2.55 9.52
CA ILE A 104 8.50 2.71 8.25
C ILE A 104 9.03 3.94 7.49
N PHE A 105 9.26 5.04 8.20
CA PHE A 105 9.83 6.26 7.63
C PHE A 105 11.23 6.03 7.05
N VAL A 106 12.13 5.38 7.79
CA VAL A 106 13.49 5.05 7.30
C VAL A 106 13.44 4.12 6.09
N GLY A 107 12.53 3.13 6.09
CA GLY A 107 12.29 2.25 4.96
C GLY A 107 11.87 3.02 3.70
N LEU A 108 10.85 3.88 3.82
CA LEU A 108 10.42 4.75 2.72
C LEU A 108 11.53 5.70 2.27
N PHE A 109 12.20 6.36 3.22
CA PHE A 109 13.31 7.26 2.95
C PHE A 109 14.40 6.56 2.14
N THR A 110 14.76 5.32 2.48
CA THR A 110 15.76 4.54 1.75
C THR A 110 15.31 4.25 0.32
N VAL A 111 14.06 3.85 0.10
CA VAL A 111 13.52 3.62 -1.25
C VAL A 111 13.55 4.91 -2.08
N TYR A 112 13.10 6.03 -1.50
CA TYR A 112 13.12 7.33 -2.19
C TYR A 112 14.53 7.86 -2.41
N LEU A 113 15.46 7.62 -1.48
CA LEU A 113 16.88 7.95 -1.61
C LEU A 113 17.48 7.20 -2.80
N ILE A 114 17.25 5.88 -2.90
CA ILE A 114 17.74 5.06 -4.03
C ILE A 114 17.10 5.53 -5.35
N ARG A 115 15.80 5.81 -5.36
CA ARG A 115 15.10 6.31 -6.55
C ARG A 115 15.70 7.65 -7.00
N ASN A 116 15.86 8.60 -6.08
CA ASN A 116 16.40 9.92 -6.38
C ASN A 116 17.88 9.85 -6.78
N ALA A 117 18.66 8.98 -6.14
CA ALA A 117 20.04 8.71 -6.52
C ALA A 117 20.11 8.09 -7.92
N SER A 118 19.26 7.12 -8.25
CA SER A 118 19.21 6.53 -9.60
C SER A 118 18.84 7.56 -10.67
N LEU A 119 17.91 8.47 -10.39
CA LEU A 119 17.58 9.58 -11.28
C LEU A 119 18.77 10.54 -11.44
N TYR A 120 19.45 10.88 -10.34
CA TYR A 120 20.65 11.71 -10.36
C TYR A 120 21.79 11.06 -11.17
N PHE A 121 22.03 9.76 -11.01
CA PHE A 121 23.03 9.03 -11.78
C PHE A 121 22.69 8.94 -13.27
N LYS A 122 21.40 8.78 -13.63
CA LYS A 122 20.96 8.86 -15.03
C LYS A 122 21.22 10.25 -15.61
N ALA A 123 20.80 11.31 -14.90
CA ALA A 123 21.02 12.69 -15.32
C ALA A 123 22.51 13.11 -15.39
N LYS A 124 23.41 12.39 -14.70
CA LYS A 124 24.86 12.61 -14.73
C LYS A 124 25.59 11.76 -15.78
N SER A 125 25.01 10.63 -16.18
CA SER A 125 25.59 9.69 -17.16
C SER A 125 25.18 10.01 -18.59
N GLU A 126 24.09 10.75 -18.75
CA GLU A 126 23.86 11.53 -19.97
C GLU A 126 24.92 12.65 -20.01
N PRO A 127 25.72 12.78 -21.09
CA PRO A 127 26.55 13.96 -21.27
C PRO A 127 25.64 15.19 -21.17
N ILE A 128 26.18 16.34 -20.72
CA ILE A 128 25.48 17.62 -20.85
C ILE A 128 25.36 17.87 -22.36
N GLU A 129 24.32 17.31 -22.95
CA GLU A 129 23.99 17.46 -24.35
C GLU A 129 23.40 18.87 -24.42
N GLU A 130 24.15 19.79 -25.03
CA GLU A 130 23.64 21.10 -25.40
C GLU A 130 22.24 20.90 -25.99
N GLU A 131 21.26 21.55 -25.37
CA GLU A 131 19.83 21.47 -25.61
C GLU A 131 19.50 21.20 -27.09
N LYS A 132 19.54 19.92 -27.48
CA LYS A 132 19.02 19.51 -28.76
C LYS A 132 17.53 19.47 -28.54
N VAL A 133 16.91 20.62 -28.77
CA VAL A 133 15.47 20.89 -28.74
C VAL A 133 14.72 19.64 -29.17
N GLU A 134 14.37 18.80 -28.20
CA GLU A 134 13.48 17.67 -28.41
C GLU A 134 12.13 18.33 -28.61
N GLN A 135 11.73 18.43 -29.88
CA GLN A 135 10.39 18.85 -30.23
C GLN A 135 9.44 18.03 -29.36
N PRO A 136 8.54 18.70 -28.60
CA PRO A 136 7.75 18.06 -27.59
C PRO A 136 7.06 16.88 -28.25
N THR A 137 7.35 15.67 -27.77
CA THR A 137 6.55 14.49 -28.11
C THR A 137 5.17 14.77 -27.56
N LEU A 138 4.34 15.35 -28.41
CA LEU A 138 2.92 15.59 -28.21
C LEU A 138 2.35 14.35 -27.53
N THR A 139 1.61 14.56 -26.44
CA THR A 139 0.88 13.48 -25.78
C THR A 139 0.01 12.75 -26.80
N THR A 140 -0.33 11.48 -26.58
CA THR A 140 -1.16 10.71 -27.54
C THR A 140 -2.43 11.48 -27.92
N GLU A 141 -2.98 12.26 -27.00
CA GLU A 141 -4.13 13.15 -27.23
C GLU A 141 -3.82 14.32 -28.16
N GLU A 142 -2.65 14.94 -28.05
CA GLU A 142 -2.21 16.01 -28.94
C GLU A 142 -1.87 15.50 -30.35
N LEU A 143 -1.32 14.28 -30.47
CA LEU A 143 -1.13 13.60 -31.75
C LEU A 143 -2.45 13.26 -32.43
N ILE A 144 -3.41 12.72 -31.67
CA ILE A 144 -4.77 12.46 -32.15
C ILE A 144 -5.42 13.76 -32.59
N LEU A 145 -5.30 14.85 -31.82
CA LEU A 145 -5.87 16.14 -32.18
C LEU A 145 -5.24 16.72 -33.45
N ALA A 146 -3.93 16.54 -33.64
CA ALA A 146 -3.24 16.94 -34.86
C ALA A 146 -3.71 16.12 -36.08
N GLU A 147 -3.87 14.81 -35.93
CA GLU A 147 -4.35 13.92 -36.99
C GLU A 147 -5.82 14.21 -37.34
N LEU A 148 -6.68 14.48 -36.34
CA LEU A 148 -8.07 14.88 -36.54
C LEU A 148 -8.20 16.21 -37.29
N LYS A 149 -7.38 17.23 -36.96
CA LYS A 149 -7.37 18.50 -37.70
C LYS A 149 -6.97 18.27 -39.17
N LYS A 150 -5.93 17.47 -39.39
CA LYS A 150 -5.45 17.11 -40.73
C LYS A 150 -6.50 16.34 -41.54
N LEU A 151 -7.24 15.42 -40.91
CA LEU A 151 -8.33 14.68 -41.55
C LEU A 151 -9.48 15.61 -41.95
N ASN A 152 -9.87 16.54 -41.07
CA ASN A 152 -10.94 17.51 -41.36
C ASN A 152 -10.58 18.44 -42.52
N GLU A 153 -9.32 18.89 -42.59
CA GLU A 153 -8.83 19.73 -43.69
C GLU A 153 -8.84 18.98 -45.03
N ASN A 154 -8.41 17.72 -45.06
CA ASN A 154 -8.48 16.87 -46.25
C ASN A 154 -9.93 16.60 -46.70
N LEU A 155 -10.85 16.40 -45.76
CA LEU A 155 -12.26 16.21 -46.08
C LEU A 155 -12.89 17.48 -46.64
N ASN A 156 -12.58 18.66 -46.10
CA ASN A 156 -13.05 19.94 -46.63
C ASN A 156 -12.45 20.25 -48.01
N GLN A 157 -11.20 19.86 -48.29
CA GLN A 157 -10.59 20.01 -49.61
C GLN A 157 -11.20 19.06 -50.66
N ASN A 158 -11.71 17.90 -50.23
CA ASN A 158 -12.33 16.89 -51.11
C ASN A 158 -13.86 17.00 -51.21
N GLN A 159 -14.50 17.99 -50.60
CA GLN A 159 -15.90 18.28 -50.90
C GLN A 159 -16.00 19.07 -52.21
N PRO A 160 -16.65 18.53 -53.27
CA PRO A 160 -16.85 19.28 -54.50
C PRO A 160 -17.73 20.49 -54.16
N LYS A 161 -17.22 21.70 -54.44
CA LYS A 161 -17.99 22.94 -54.36
C LYS A 161 -19.22 22.79 -55.27
N LYS A 162 -20.40 22.62 -54.67
CA LYS A 162 -21.68 22.79 -55.36
C LYS A 162 -21.99 24.26 -55.54
#